data_AF-A0A2V9H6N4-F1
#
_entry.id   AF-A0A2V9H6N4-F1
#
_cell.length_a   1.000
_cell.length_b   1.000
_cell.length_c   1.000
_cell.angle_alpha   90.00
_cell.angle_beta   90.00
_cell.angle_gamma   90.00
#
_symmetry.space_group_name_H-M   'P 1'
#
loop_
_entity.id
_entity.type
_entity.pdbx_description
1 polymer ?
#
loop_
_entity_poly.entity_id
_entity_poly.type
_entity_poly.pdbx_seq_one_letter_code
_entity_poly.pdbx_strand_id
1 'polypeptide(L)'
;KAYSRKGAGGLMQLIPTTAQRYGAYDVFNPQQNIDAGVKHLKWLLERYNGNLDLALAAYNAGEGAVDRAHGIPAYRETRNYVQRVQDAYFRPGSGRLADAFINPHAIHRDVTPSGRIIFSNE
;
A
#
# COMPACT_ATOMS: atom_id res chain seq x y z
N LYS A 1 11.49 -13.91 12.38
CA LYS A 1 10.28 -13.05 12.28
C LYS A 1 10.75 -11.59 12.23
N ALA A 2 10.25 -10.78 11.29
CA ALA A 2 10.62 -9.37 11.19
C ALA A 2 9.70 -8.53 12.09
N TYR A 3 10.28 -7.66 12.92
CA TYR A 3 9.56 -6.78 13.84
C TYR A 3 10.28 -5.44 13.97
N SER A 4 9.56 -4.33 13.83
CA SER A 4 10.13 -2.99 13.91
C SER A 4 10.01 -2.40 15.32
N ARG A 5 10.81 -1.37 15.64
CA ARG A 5 10.72 -0.64 16.91
C ARG A 5 9.34 0.02 17.14
N LYS A 6 8.59 0.29 16.06
CA LYS A 6 7.26 0.90 16.09
C LYS A 6 6.14 -0.15 16.17
N GLY A 7 6.50 -1.44 16.33
CA GLY A 7 5.54 -2.52 16.49
C GLY A 7 5.04 -3.15 15.20
N ALA A 8 5.63 -2.81 14.05
CA ALA A 8 5.25 -3.39 12.77
C ALA A 8 5.79 -4.83 12.64
N GLY A 9 5.00 -5.75 12.09
CA GLY A 9 5.34 -7.17 12.03
C GLY A 9 5.04 -7.84 10.69
N GLY A 10 5.75 -8.95 10.44
CA GLY A 10 5.52 -9.81 9.28
C GLY A 10 6.24 -9.36 8.00
N LEU A 11 5.94 -10.00 6.88
CA LEU A 11 6.58 -9.76 5.59
C LEU A 11 6.35 -8.34 5.07
N MET A 12 5.11 -7.86 5.16
CA MET A 12 4.70 -6.52 4.74
C MET A 12 4.83 -5.46 5.83
N GLN A 13 5.39 -5.82 7.00
CA GLN A 13 5.65 -4.88 8.10
C GLN A 13 4.41 -4.07 8.48
N LEU A 14 3.31 -4.75 8.79
CA LEU A 14 2.06 -4.10 9.19
C LEU A 14 2.05 -3.76 10.68
N ILE A 15 1.57 -2.57 11.01
CA ILE A 15 1.16 -2.24 12.39
C ILE A 15 -0.07 -3.09 12.74
N PRO A 16 -0.14 -3.74 13.93
CA PRO A 16 -1.24 -4.64 14.28
C PRO A 16 -2.64 -4.02 14.13
N THR A 17 -2.81 -2.76 14.52
CA THR A 17 -4.10 -2.04 14.36
C THR A 17 -4.48 -1.86 12.89
N THR A 18 -3.52 -1.60 12.01
CA THR A 18 -3.74 -1.56 10.56
C THR A 18 -4.04 -2.96 10.01
N ALA A 19 -3.28 -3.98 10.43
CA ALA A 19 -3.45 -5.36 9.99
C ALA A 19 -4.87 -5.88 10.27
N GLN A 20 -5.40 -5.60 11.46
CA GLN A 20 -6.74 -6.01 11.87
C GLN A 20 -7.84 -5.38 11.01
N ARG A 21 -7.68 -4.11 10.58
CA ARG A 21 -8.65 -3.45 9.67
C ARG A 21 -8.83 -4.21 8.35
N TYR A 22 -7.82 -4.97 7.93
CA TYR A 22 -7.81 -5.73 6.68
C TYR A 22 -7.85 -7.26 6.88
N GLY A 23 -8.19 -7.71 8.10
CA GLY A 23 -8.47 -9.12 8.40
C GLY A 23 -7.24 -9.95 8.80
N ALA A 24 -6.10 -9.33 9.11
CA ALA A 24 -4.95 -10.02 9.68
C ALA A 24 -4.94 -9.89 11.21
N TYR A 25 -5.25 -10.99 11.89
CA TYR A 25 -5.24 -11.08 13.35
C TYR A 25 -3.90 -11.60 13.89
N ASP A 26 -3.15 -12.34 13.07
CA ASP A 26 -1.75 -12.69 13.31
C ASP A 26 -0.87 -12.08 12.21
N VAL A 27 -0.15 -11.01 12.55
CA VAL A 27 0.81 -10.36 11.63
C VAL A 27 1.99 -11.25 11.24
N PHE A 28 2.22 -12.36 11.94
CA PHE A 28 3.27 -13.32 11.61
C PHE A 28 2.77 -14.50 10.78
N ASN A 29 1.45 -14.64 10.57
CA ASN A 29 0.91 -15.54 9.56
C ASN A 29 1.18 -14.94 8.17
N PRO A 30 1.99 -15.58 7.31
CA PRO A 30 2.41 -14.98 6.05
C PRO A 30 1.24 -14.67 5.10
N GLN A 31 0.25 -15.57 5.02
CA GLN A 31 -0.91 -15.41 4.16
C GLN A 31 -1.75 -14.20 4.59
N GLN A 32 -2.11 -14.14 5.89
CA GLN A 32 -2.86 -13.01 6.43
C GLN A 32 -2.10 -11.69 6.24
N ASN A 33 -0.79 -11.69 6.49
CA ASN A 33 0.03 -10.49 6.40
C ASN A 33 0.13 -9.95 4.96
N ILE A 34 0.29 -10.84 3.97
CA ILE A 34 0.29 -10.46 2.56
C ILE A 34 -1.09 -9.95 2.14
N ASP A 35 -2.16 -10.69 2.43
CA ASP A 35 -3.51 -10.32 2.02
C ASP A 35 -3.94 -8.97 2.62
N ALA A 36 -3.66 -8.76 3.91
CA ALA A 36 -3.96 -7.49 4.58
C ALA A 36 -3.10 -6.35 4.04
N GLY A 37 -1.81 -6.58 3.79
CA GLY A 37 -0.92 -5.53 3.33
C GLY A 37 -1.19 -5.11 1.88
N VAL A 38 -1.58 -6.04 1.01
CA VAL A 38 -2.03 -5.75 -0.36
C VAL A 38 -3.33 -4.95 -0.34
N LYS A 39 -4.32 -5.34 0.49
CA LYS A 39 -5.57 -4.57 0.66
C LYS A 39 -5.32 -3.15 1.17
N HIS A 40 -4.41 -3.00 2.13
CA HIS A 40 -4.03 -1.69 2.65
C HIS A 40 -3.37 -0.82 1.58
N LEU A 41 -2.40 -1.38 0.84
CA LEU A 41 -1.72 -0.66 -0.24
C LEU A 41 -2.70 -0.25 -1.35
N LYS A 42 -3.62 -1.14 -1.74
CA LYS A 42 -4.68 -0.82 -2.71
C LYS A 42 -5.53 0.36 -2.25
N TRP A 43 -5.99 0.32 -1.01
CA TRP A 43 -6.79 1.42 -0.44
C TRP A 43 -6.03 2.75 -0.43
N LEU A 44 -4.73 2.74 -0.14
CA LEU A 44 -3.89 3.95 -0.20
C LEU A 44 -3.72 4.49 -1.62
N LEU A 45 -3.53 3.61 -2.60
CA LEU A 45 -3.47 4.00 -4.01
C LEU A 45 -4.79 4.65 -4.45
N GLU A 46 -5.93 4.08 -4.08
CA GLU A 46 -7.26 4.66 -4.35
C GLU A 46 -7.42 6.03 -3.67
N ARG A 47 -7.03 6.14 -2.38
CA ARG A 47 -7.11 7.39 -1.60
C ARG A 47 -6.32 8.53 -2.24
N TYR A 48 -5.14 8.24 -2.78
CA TYR A 48 -4.24 9.23 -3.38
C TYR A 48 -4.31 9.26 -4.91
N ASN A 49 -5.43 8.84 -5.50
CA ASN A 49 -5.71 8.92 -6.95
C ASN A 49 -4.61 8.26 -7.83
N GLY A 50 -4.06 7.14 -7.38
CA GLY A 50 -2.99 6.42 -8.07
C GLY A 50 -1.60 7.03 -7.91
N ASN A 51 -1.44 8.10 -7.11
CA ASN A 51 -0.12 8.65 -6.83
C ASN A 51 0.69 7.70 -5.94
N LEU A 52 1.61 6.97 -6.59
CA LEU A 52 2.44 5.95 -5.94
C LEU A 52 3.29 6.53 -4.80
N ASP A 53 3.84 7.73 -4.97
CA ASP A 53 4.72 8.35 -3.97
C ASP A 53 3.97 8.66 -2.67
N LEU A 54 2.75 9.20 -2.80
CA LEU A 54 1.89 9.50 -1.66
C LEU A 54 1.37 8.22 -0.99
N ALA A 55 1.04 7.19 -1.78
CA ALA A 55 0.62 5.90 -1.25
C ALA A 55 1.76 5.22 -0.46
N LEU A 56 2.98 5.22 -0.99
CA LEU A 56 4.17 4.67 -0.29
C LEU A 56 4.51 5.49 0.95
N ALA A 57 4.40 6.81 0.89
CA ALA A 57 4.61 7.68 2.04
C ALA A 57 3.59 7.38 3.14
N ALA A 58 2.31 7.24 2.79
CA ALA A 58 1.23 6.93 3.72
C ALA A 58 1.34 5.51 4.30
N TYR A 59 1.81 4.54 3.52
CA TYR A 59 2.08 3.18 4.02
C TYR A 59 3.13 3.20 5.15
N ASN A 60 4.14 4.06 5.03
CA ASN A 60 5.21 4.18 6.02
C ASN A 60 4.86 5.11 7.20
N ALA A 61 4.26 6.26 6.93
CA ALA A 61 4.05 7.35 7.90
C ALA A 61 2.61 7.47 8.44
N GLY A 62 1.68 6.73 7.84
CA GLY A 62 0.24 6.89 8.03
C GLY A 62 -0.35 7.98 7.13
N GLU A 63 -1.56 7.74 6.63
CA GLU A 63 -2.31 8.65 5.75
C GLU A 63 -2.51 10.04 6.37
N GLY A 64 -2.79 10.10 7.68
CA GLY A 64 -3.00 11.39 8.35
C GLY A 64 -1.75 12.27 8.39
N ALA A 65 -0.54 11.69 8.32
CA ALA A 65 0.69 12.47 8.24
C ALA A 65 0.89 13.07 6.84
N VAL A 66 0.57 12.31 5.80
CA VAL A 66 0.61 12.76 4.40
C VAL A 66 -0.45 13.83 4.16
N ASP A 67 -1.65 13.64 4.67
CA ASP A 67 -2.77 14.58 4.52
C ASP A 67 -2.44 15.94 5.16
N ARG A 68 -1.88 15.95 6.39
CA ARG A 68 -1.45 17.19 7.06
C ARG A 68 -0.29 17.89 6.36
N ALA A 69 0.59 17.12 5.71
CA ALA A 69 1.72 17.67 4.98
C ALA A 69 1.33 18.15 3.57
N HIS A 70 0.13 17.83 3.09
CA HIS A 70 -0.28 17.97 1.69
C HIS A 70 0.75 17.37 0.72
N GLY A 71 1.36 16.25 1.11
CA GLY A 71 2.47 15.64 0.39
C GLY A 71 3.29 14.68 1.25
N ILE A 72 4.50 14.34 0.79
CA ILE A 72 5.41 13.49 1.57
C ILE A 72 5.89 14.26 2.81
N PRO A 73 5.64 13.77 4.04
CA PRO A 73 6.05 14.48 5.25
C PRO A 73 7.58 14.64 5.31
N ALA A 74 8.05 15.65 6.04
CA ALA A 74 9.47 15.93 6.25
C ALA A 74 10.17 14.93 7.20
N TYR A 75 9.74 13.67 7.19
CA TYR A 75 10.36 12.59 7.93
C TYR A 75 11.44 11.95 7.06
N ARG A 76 12.70 12.01 7.52
CA ARG A 76 13.84 11.42 6.81
C ARG A 76 13.61 9.94 6.51
N GLU A 77 13.02 9.19 7.45
CA GLU A 77 12.68 7.78 7.28
C GLU A 77 11.73 7.56 6.10
N THR A 78 10.65 8.35 6.01
CA THR A 78 9.62 8.22 4.98
C THR A 78 10.14 8.58 3.60
N ARG A 79 10.89 9.69 3.47
CA ARG A 79 11.53 10.06 2.19
C ARG A 79 12.48 8.97 1.70
N ASN A 80 13.30 8.44 2.60
CA ASN A 80 14.21 7.33 2.27
C ASN A 80 13.46 6.04 1.92
N TYR A 81 12.34 5.77 2.58
CA TYR A 81 11.51 4.60 2.29
C TYR A 81 10.92 4.68 0.88
N VAL A 82 10.30 5.80 0.53
CA VAL A 82 9.73 6.03 -0.81
C VAL A 82 10.81 5.85 -1.87
N GLN A 83 11.96 6.50 -1.71
CA GLN A 83 13.07 6.38 -2.65
C GLN A 83 13.54 4.92 -2.81
N ARG A 84 13.75 4.21 -1.71
CA ARG A 84 14.24 2.82 -1.76
C ARG A 84 13.25 1.87 -2.45
N VAL A 85 11.95 2.02 -2.19
CA VAL A 85 10.93 1.17 -2.81
C VAL A 85 10.86 1.46 -4.31
N GLN A 86 10.90 2.74 -4.69
CA GLN A 86 10.99 3.11 -6.10
C GLN A 86 12.26 2.58 -6.76
N ASP A 87 13.44 2.78 -6.17
CA ASP A 87 14.69 2.28 -6.74
C ASP A 87 14.65 0.76 -6.93
N ALA A 88 14.15 0.02 -5.94
CA ALA A 88 14.02 -1.43 -6.02
C ALA A 88 13.02 -1.85 -7.12
N TYR A 89 11.87 -1.18 -7.20
CA TYR A 89 10.81 -1.48 -8.15
C TYR A 89 11.21 -1.12 -9.58
N PHE A 90 11.82 0.05 -9.77
CA PHE A 90 12.15 0.62 -11.07
C PHE A 90 13.54 0.19 -11.61
N ARG A 91 14.31 -0.60 -10.85
CA ARG A 91 15.62 -1.13 -11.28
C ARG A 91 15.48 -2.05 -12.51
N PRO A 92 16.31 -1.89 -13.55
CA PRO A 92 16.39 -2.84 -14.66
C PRO A 92 16.69 -4.26 -14.16
N GLY A 93 15.92 -5.25 -14.62
CA GLY A 93 16.05 -6.64 -14.18
C GLY A 93 15.36 -6.97 -12.84
N SER A 94 14.58 -6.05 -12.26
CA SER A 94 13.75 -6.32 -11.06
C SER A 94 12.60 -7.31 -11.28
N GLY A 95 12.46 -7.85 -12.50
CA GLY A 95 11.33 -8.70 -12.86
C GLY A 95 10.02 -7.92 -12.99
N ARG A 96 10.08 -6.64 -13.40
CA ARG A 96 8.88 -5.89 -13.77
C ARG A 96 7.99 -6.78 -14.65
N LEU A 97 6.86 -7.20 -14.10
CA LEU A 97 5.59 -7.19 -14.83
C LEU A 97 5.43 -5.74 -15.27
N ALA A 98 6.05 -5.35 -16.39
CA ALA A 98 6.08 -3.97 -16.85
C ALA A 98 4.66 -3.41 -16.95
N ASP A 99 3.67 -4.28 -17.09
CA ASP A 99 2.26 -3.96 -17.26
C ASP A 99 1.44 -3.94 -15.96
N ALA A 100 1.97 -4.40 -14.81
CA ALA A 100 1.14 -4.58 -13.60
C ALA A 100 0.67 -3.26 -12.96
N PHE A 101 1.37 -2.16 -13.22
CA PHE A 101 1.01 -0.83 -12.69
C PHE A 101 1.33 0.33 -13.65
N ILE A 102 1.93 0.06 -14.83
CA ILE A 102 2.19 1.09 -15.87
C ILE A 102 0.99 1.26 -16.78
N ASN A 103 0.07 0.30 -16.83
CA ASN A 103 -1.29 0.56 -17.30
C ASN A 103 -2.15 0.96 -16.09
N PRO A 104 -2.55 2.22 -15.95
CA PRO A 104 -3.78 2.52 -15.23
C PRO A 104 -4.92 1.96 -16.09
N HIS A 105 -5.12 0.64 -16.08
CA HIS A 105 -6.44 0.12 -16.37
C HIS A 105 -7.30 0.71 -15.27
N ALA A 106 -8.04 1.76 -15.61
CA ALA A 106 -8.89 2.47 -14.68
C ALA A 106 -9.71 1.39 -13.96
N ILE A 107 -9.56 1.27 -12.64
CA ILE A 107 -10.38 0.34 -11.89
C ILE A 107 -11.80 0.87 -12.04
N HIS A 108 -12.59 0.23 -12.90
CA HIS A 108 -13.96 0.64 -13.14
C HIS A 108 -14.80 0.20 -11.95
N ARG A 109 -15.44 1.18 -11.33
CA ARG A 109 -16.35 0.97 -10.20
C ARG A 109 -17.78 1.06 -10.72
N ASP A 110 -18.43 -0.09 -10.86
CA ASP A 110 -19.84 -0.16 -11.22
C ASP A 110 -20.69 -0.52 -10.00
N VAL A 111 -21.84 0.15 -9.88
CA VAL A 111 -22.85 -0.17 -8.87
C VAL A 111 -24.02 -0.82 -9.60
N THR A 112 -24.30 -2.08 -9.31
CA THR A 112 -25.45 -2.78 -9.91
C THR A 112 -26.77 -2.16 -9.44
N PRO A 113 -27.88 -2.39 -10.15
CA PRO A 113 -29.22 -2.01 -9.68
C PRO A 113 -29.59 -2.60 -8.30
N SER A 114 -28.93 -3.69 -7.89
CA SER A 114 -29.06 -4.31 -6.57
C SER A 114 -28.16 -3.70 -5.49
N GLY A 115 -27.39 -2.66 -5.80
CA GLY A 115 -26.49 -1.98 -4.86
C GLY A 115 -25.15 -2.70 -4.63
N ARG A 116 -24.82 -3.73 -5.41
CA ARG A 116 -23.54 -4.44 -5.31
C ARG A 116 -22.47 -3.66 -6.05
N ILE A 117 -21.34 -3.45 -5.40
CA ILE A 117 -20.17 -2.81 -6.01
C ILE A 117 -19.36 -3.89 -6.73
N ILE A 118 -19.13 -3.69 -8.03
CA ILE A 118 -18.29 -4.53 -8.87
C ILE A 118 -17.07 -3.70 -9.29
N PHE A 119 -15.89 -4.33 -9.18
CA PHE A 119 -14.64 -3.77 -9.65
C PHE A 119 -14.12 -4.66 -10.78
N SER A 120 -13.87 -4.08 -11.95
CA SER A 120 -13.20 -4.75 -13.05
C SER A 120 -11.84 -4.13 -13.31
N ASN A 121 -10.89 -5.00 -13.65
CA ASN A 121 -9.66 -4.62 -14.32
C ASN A 121 -9.79 -5.16 -15.75
N GLU A 122 -9.62 -4.32 -16.76
CA GLU A 122 -9.23 -4.80 -18.08
C GLU A 122 -7.74 -5.17 -18.08
#